data_AF-A0A7K5MBJ6-F1
#
_entry.id   AF-A0A7K5MBJ6-F1
#
_cell.length_a   1.000
_cell.length_b   1.000
_cell.length_c   1.000
_cell.angle_alpha   90.00
_cell.angle_beta   90.00
_cell.angle_gamma   90.00
#
_symmetry.space_group_name_H-M   'P 1'
#
loop_
_entity.id
_entity.type
_entity.pdbx_description
1 polymer ?
#
loop_
_entity_poly.entity_id
_entity_poly.type
_entity_poly.pdbx_seq_one_letter_code
_entity_poly.pdbx_strand_id
1 'polypeptide(L)'
;INDGEGHPSSSHQALKGTSKWATSLENLLEDPEGVKRFREFLKKEFSEENVLFWLACEEFKKTQGKKQMQEKAKEIYMTFLSSKASSQVNVEGQSRLSETILETPHPLMFQKLQDQIFNLMKYDSYSRFLKSDIFLNQKKSEEQEENSPEAQTAAKRASRIYNT
;
A
#
# COMPACT_ATOMS: atom_id res chain seq x y z
N ILE A 1 37.44 8.93 -40.06
CA ILE A 1 37.96 8.64 -38.71
C ILE A 1 36.87 9.09 -37.75
N ASN A 2 36.00 8.14 -37.40
CA ASN A 2 35.42 7.85 -36.07
C ASN A 2 35.75 8.85 -34.94
N ASP A 3 34.92 9.12 -33.94
CA ASP A 3 33.59 8.64 -33.51
C ASP A 3 33.14 9.65 -32.43
N GLY A 4 31.85 9.75 -32.15
CA GLY A 4 31.39 10.47 -30.96
C GLY A 4 29.90 10.72 -30.85
N GLU A 5 29.06 9.74 -31.20
CA GLU A 5 27.64 9.79 -30.85
C GLU A 5 27.47 9.71 -29.32
N GLY A 6 27.06 10.81 -28.71
CA GLY A 6 26.49 10.82 -27.37
C GLY A 6 25.05 10.33 -27.41
N HIS A 7 24.85 9.02 -27.32
CA HIS A 7 23.56 8.43 -26.93
C HIS A 7 23.16 8.96 -25.55
N PRO A 8 21.99 9.61 -25.37
CA PRO A 8 21.43 9.76 -24.05
C PRO A 8 20.94 8.39 -23.57
N SER A 9 21.58 7.93 -22.51
CA SER A 9 21.30 6.69 -21.78
C SER A 9 19.81 6.49 -21.52
N SER A 10 19.39 5.27 -21.84
CA SER A 10 18.17 4.59 -21.42
C SER A 10 17.86 4.74 -19.91
N SER A 11 16.57 4.55 -19.59
CA SER A 11 16.02 4.03 -18.31
C SER A 11 15.41 5.01 -17.32
N HIS A 12 14.26 5.58 -17.68
CA HIS A 12 13.16 5.80 -16.73
C HIS A 12 11.97 4.93 -17.13
N GLN A 13 12.16 3.59 -17.13
CA GLN A 13 11.00 2.72 -17.03
C GLN A 13 10.41 2.95 -15.63
N ALA A 14 9.25 3.61 -15.56
CA ALA A 14 8.46 3.64 -14.34
C ALA A 14 8.26 2.18 -13.91
N LEU A 15 8.78 1.81 -12.75
CA LEU A 15 8.56 0.48 -12.17
C LEU A 15 7.05 0.20 -12.20
N LYS A 16 6.63 -1.01 -12.59
CA LYS A 16 5.21 -1.40 -12.65
C LYS A 16 4.95 -2.58 -11.72
N GLY A 17 3.69 -2.69 -11.27
CA GLY A 17 3.19 -3.83 -10.49
C GLY A 17 4.08 -4.20 -9.32
N THR A 18 4.45 -5.48 -9.25
CA THR A 18 5.25 -6.09 -8.18
C THR A 18 6.59 -5.41 -7.93
N SER A 19 7.18 -4.76 -8.94
CA SER A 19 8.43 -4.01 -8.77
C SER A 19 8.26 -2.75 -7.91
N LYS A 20 7.12 -2.05 -8.01
CA LYS A 20 6.79 -0.93 -7.11
C LYS A 20 6.58 -1.43 -5.69
N TRP A 21 5.83 -2.52 -5.55
CA TRP A 21 5.51 -3.09 -4.25
C TRP A 21 6.75 -3.55 -3.49
N ALA A 22 7.79 -4.03 -4.19
CA ALA A 22 9.07 -4.39 -3.60
C ALA A 22 9.97 -3.21 -3.22
N THR A 23 9.68 -2.01 -3.75
CA THR A 23 10.50 -0.82 -3.48
C THR A 23 10.19 -0.24 -2.10
N SER A 24 8.91 -0.17 -1.73
CA SER A 24 8.52 0.32 -0.41
C SER A 24 7.10 -0.09 -0.04
N LEU A 25 6.79 -0.13 1.26
CA LEU A 25 5.44 -0.40 1.74
C LEU A 25 4.47 0.72 1.34
N GLU A 26 4.94 1.97 1.28
CA GLU A 26 4.17 3.12 0.81
C GLU A 26 3.66 2.88 -0.62
N ASN A 27 4.54 2.46 -1.54
CA ASN A 27 4.17 2.15 -2.92
C ASN A 27 3.20 0.96 -3.02
N LEU A 28 3.33 -0.02 -2.13
CA LEU A 28 2.38 -1.12 -2.04
C LEU A 28 1.00 -0.64 -1.60
N LEU A 29 0.95 0.27 -0.63
CA LEU A 29 -0.31 0.77 -0.04
C LEU A 29 -1.00 1.82 -0.91
N GLU A 30 -0.29 2.44 -1.84
CA GLU A 30 -0.85 3.33 -2.87
C GLU A 30 -1.46 2.57 -4.05
N ASP A 31 -1.05 1.31 -4.29
CA ASP A 31 -1.56 0.47 -5.37
C ASP A 31 -2.76 -0.38 -4.91
N PRO A 32 -3.97 -0.21 -5.49
CA PRO A 32 -5.14 -1.00 -5.11
C PRO A 32 -4.95 -2.52 -5.22
N GLU A 33 -4.20 -2.99 -6.23
CA GLU A 33 -3.92 -4.43 -6.38
C GLU A 33 -2.87 -4.87 -5.35
N GLY A 34 -1.86 -4.04 -5.07
CA GLY A 34 -0.88 -4.28 -4.01
C GLY A 34 -1.54 -4.42 -2.64
N VAL A 35 -2.44 -3.50 -2.28
CA VAL A 35 -3.25 -3.55 -1.06
C VAL A 35 -4.08 -4.83 -0.99
N LYS A 36 -4.74 -5.20 -2.09
CA LYS A 36 -5.56 -6.42 -2.14
C LYS A 36 -4.74 -7.67 -1.84
N ARG A 37 -3.58 -7.83 -2.50
CA ARG A 37 -2.69 -8.99 -2.30
C ARG A 37 -2.08 -9.01 -0.90
N PHE A 38 -1.68 -7.85 -0.40
CA PHE A 38 -1.15 -7.74 0.95
C PHE A 38 -2.20 -8.05 2.02
N ARG A 39 -3.45 -7.62 1.82
CA ARG A 39 -4.56 -8.00 2.69
C ARG A 39 -4.83 -9.51 2.65
N GLU A 40 -4.83 -10.13 1.47
CA GLU A 40 -4.96 -11.59 1.35
C GLU A 40 -3.87 -12.34 2.13
N PHE A 41 -2.64 -11.81 2.10
CA PHE A 41 -1.52 -12.34 2.88
C PHE A 41 -1.76 -12.19 4.40
N LEU A 42 -2.05 -10.97 4.86
CA LEU A 42 -2.29 -10.69 6.28
C LEU A 42 -3.46 -11.49 6.85
N LYS A 43 -4.51 -11.73 6.04
CA LYS A 43 -5.65 -12.54 6.45
C LYS A 43 -5.27 -14.00 6.74
N LYS A 44 -4.31 -14.56 5.99
CA LYS A 44 -3.78 -15.91 6.27
C LYS A 44 -2.97 -15.96 7.56
N GLU A 45 -2.38 -14.83 7.95
CA GLU A 45 -1.60 -14.69 9.17
C GLU A 45 -2.40 -14.07 10.33
N PHE A 46 -3.73 -13.97 10.21
CA PHE A 46 -4.61 -13.39 11.23
C PHE A 46 -4.17 -11.99 11.71
N SER A 47 -3.67 -11.16 10.79
CA SER A 47 -3.15 -9.82 11.06
C SER A 47 -3.71 -8.75 10.12
N GLU A 48 -4.87 -9.01 9.50
CA GLU A 48 -5.49 -8.11 8.53
C GLU A 48 -5.99 -6.79 9.14
N GLU A 49 -6.22 -6.76 10.45
CA GLU A 49 -6.63 -5.56 11.18
C GLU A 49 -5.62 -4.41 11.04
N ASN A 50 -4.33 -4.72 10.88
CA ASN A 50 -3.27 -3.71 10.75
C ASN A 50 -3.43 -2.88 9.47
N VAL A 51 -3.61 -3.55 8.32
CA VAL A 51 -3.80 -2.83 7.04
C VAL A 51 -5.15 -2.13 7.00
N LEU A 52 -6.20 -2.73 7.57
CA LEU A 52 -7.53 -2.14 7.62
C LEU A 52 -7.54 -0.86 8.46
N PHE A 53 -6.90 -0.87 9.63
CA PHE A 53 -6.76 0.32 10.45
C PHE A 53 -5.97 1.43 9.74
N TRP A 54 -4.85 1.07 9.09
CA TRP A 54 -4.05 2.05 8.35
C TRP A 54 -4.85 2.70 7.21
N LEU A 55 -5.61 1.92 6.43
CA LEU A 55 -6.48 2.43 5.37
C LEU A 55 -7.61 3.30 5.92
N ALA A 56 -8.22 2.90 7.04
CA ALA A 56 -9.25 3.70 7.69
C ALA A 56 -8.71 5.07 8.15
N CYS A 57 -7.46 5.12 8.63
CA CYS A 57 -6.79 6.37 8.97
C CYS A 57 -6.52 7.26 7.73
N GLU A 58 -6.09 6.67 6.62
CA GLU A 58 -5.93 7.40 5.34
C GLU A 58 -7.25 8.00 4.86
N GLU A 59 -8.35 7.26 4.95
CA GLU A 59 -9.66 7.74 4.56
C GLU A 59 -10.20 8.81 5.51
N PHE A 60 -9.94 8.64 6.81
CA PHE A 60 -10.29 9.61 7.84
C PHE A 60 -9.62 10.97 7.59
N LYS A 61 -8.33 10.98 7.22
CA LYS A 61 -7.58 12.21 6.88
C LYS A 61 -8.19 12.99 5.71
N LYS A 62 -8.85 12.30 4.78
CA LYS A 62 -9.53 12.90 3.60
C LYS A 62 -10.95 13.34 3.91
N THR A 63 -11.50 12.99 5.07
CA THR A 63 -12.89 13.27 5.43
C THR A 63 -13.07 14.74 5.76
N GLN A 64 -14.06 15.36 5.12
CA GLN A 64 -14.44 16.75 5.35
C GLN A 64 -15.74 16.84 6.13
N GLY A 65 -15.86 17.85 6.98
CA GLY A 65 -17.07 18.07 7.78
C GLY A 65 -17.02 17.41 9.15
N LYS A 66 -17.36 18.20 10.17
CA LYS A 66 -17.23 17.81 11.58
C LYS A 66 -18.05 16.58 11.94
N LYS A 67 -19.29 16.46 11.44
CA LYS A 67 -20.19 15.35 11.75
C LYS A 67 -19.67 14.01 11.21
N GLN A 68 -19.29 13.97 9.93
CA GLN A 68 -18.74 12.76 9.30
C GLN A 68 -17.42 12.34 9.96
N MET A 69 -16.59 13.32 10.33
CA MET A 69 -15.36 13.06 11.06
C MET A 69 -15.65 12.47 12.45
N GLN A 70 -16.64 12.98 13.19
CA GLN A 70 -17.05 12.38 14.47
C GLN A 70 -17.55 10.94 14.31
N GLU A 71 -18.36 10.67 13.29
CA GLU A 71 -18.89 9.33 13.01
C GLU A 71 -17.77 8.34 12.66
N LYS A 72 -16.88 8.71 11.74
CA LYS A 72 -15.73 7.87 11.37
C LYS A 72 -14.72 7.69 12.50
N ALA A 73 -14.45 8.73 13.29
CA ALA A 73 -13.57 8.60 14.45
C ALA A 73 -14.11 7.58 15.45
N LYS A 74 -15.43 7.59 15.71
CA LYS A 74 -16.10 6.62 16.58
C LYS A 74 -16.02 5.20 16.00
N GLU A 75 -16.26 5.05 14.70
CA GLU A 75 -16.18 3.77 14.01
C GLU A 75 -14.77 3.17 14.10
N ILE A 76 -13.74 3.94 13.76
CA ILE A 76 -12.33 3.52 13.85
C ILE A 76 -11.99 3.12 15.29
N TYR A 77 -12.39 3.93 16.26
CA TYR A 77 -12.13 3.65 17.66
C TYR A 77 -12.79 2.34 18.10
N MET A 78 -14.07 2.15 17.83
CA MET A 78 -14.80 0.94 18.24
C MET A 78 -14.32 -0.33 17.54
N THR A 79 -13.83 -0.21 16.31
CA THR A 79 -13.43 -1.36 15.49
C THR A 79 -11.99 -1.81 15.76
N PHE A 80 -11.07 -0.87 16.03
CA PHE A 80 -9.63 -1.17 16.08
C PHE A 80 -8.95 -0.80 17.41
N LEU A 81 -9.49 0.11 18.22
CA LEU A 81 -8.77 0.70 19.36
C LEU A 81 -9.41 0.43 20.71
N SER A 82 -10.74 0.25 20.73
CA SER A 82 -11.50 -0.05 21.93
C SER A 82 -11.00 -1.35 22.57
N SER A 83 -11.02 -1.42 23.90
CA SER A 83 -10.69 -2.65 24.64
C SER A 83 -11.66 -3.82 24.36
N LYS A 84 -12.79 -3.54 23.71
CA LYS A 84 -13.81 -4.52 23.29
C LYS A 84 -13.80 -4.76 21.78
N ALA A 85 -12.86 -4.18 21.05
CA ALA A 85 -12.76 -4.31 19.59
C ALA A 85 -12.45 -5.76 19.20
N SER A 86 -13.21 -6.30 18.23
CA SER A 86 -12.95 -7.64 17.68
C SER A 86 -11.71 -7.67 16.78
N SER A 87 -11.30 -6.53 16.24
CA SER A 87 -10.16 -6.37 15.33
C SER A 87 -9.15 -5.39 15.94
N GLN A 88 -8.86 -5.56 17.24
CA GLN A 88 -7.99 -4.65 17.97
C GLN A 88 -6.56 -4.68 17.39
N VAL A 89 -6.02 -3.52 17.06
CA VAL A 89 -4.62 -3.40 16.62
C VAL A 89 -3.66 -3.38 17.80
N ASN A 90 -2.48 -3.96 17.63
CA ASN A 90 -1.45 -3.97 18.68
C ASN A 90 -0.62 -2.68 18.64
N VAL A 91 -1.08 -1.62 19.31
CA VAL A 91 -0.39 -0.32 19.36
C VAL A 91 -0.19 0.20 20.78
N GLU A 92 0.98 0.81 21.01
CA GLU A 92 1.29 1.41 22.30
C GLU A 92 0.54 2.74 22.49
N GLY A 93 -0.13 2.87 23.63
CA GLY A 93 -0.85 4.10 23.97
C GLY A 93 -2.27 4.19 23.43
N GLN A 94 -2.84 3.10 22.89
CA GLN A 94 -4.28 2.99 22.60
C GLN A 94 -5.16 3.39 23.79
N SER A 95 -4.72 3.06 25.01
CA SER A 95 -5.42 3.41 26.27
C SER A 95 -5.48 4.91 26.57
N ARG A 96 -4.65 5.73 25.89
CA ARG A 96 -4.66 7.19 26.01
C ARG A 96 -5.68 7.84 25.07
N LEU A 97 -6.18 7.12 24.07
CA LEU A 97 -7.34 7.54 23.30
C LEU A 97 -8.58 7.18 24.11
N SER A 98 -9.01 8.08 24.97
CA SER A 98 -10.31 7.98 25.63
C SER A 98 -11.42 8.47 24.71
N GLU A 99 -12.67 8.11 24.99
CA GLU A 99 -13.85 8.59 24.24
C GLU A 99 -13.90 10.12 24.13
N THR A 100 -13.26 10.85 25.04
CA THR A 100 -13.11 12.31 25.00
C THR A 100 -12.42 12.82 23.74
N ILE A 101 -11.51 12.06 23.12
CA ILE A 101 -10.88 12.49 21.86
C ILE A 101 -11.88 12.44 20.67
N LEU A 102 -12.99 11.72 20.82
CA LEU A 102 -14.09 11.66 19.85
C LEU A 102 -15.00 12.90 19.94
N GLU A 103 -14.91 13.68 21.02
CA GLU A 103 -15.67 14.93 21.18
C GLU A 103 -15.10 16.05 20.30
N THR A 104 -13.77 16.07 20.15
CA THR A 104 -13.03 17.02 19.31
C THR A 104 -12.15 16.30 18.28
N PRO A 105 -12.75 15.66 17.26
CA PRO A 105 -11.96 14.97 16.27
C PRO A 105 -11.17 15.95 15.41
N HIS A 106 -9.98 15.53 15.01
CA HIS A 106 -9.08 16.27 14.16
C HIS A 106 -8.38 15.29 13.20
N PRO A 107 -8.13 15.67 11.93
CA PRO A 107 -7.58 14.77 10.92
C PRO A 107 -6.33 13.96 11.31
N LEU A 108 -5.43 14.47 12.17
CA LEU A 108 -4.19 13.78 12.54
C LEU A 108 -4.28 13.08 13.91
N MET A 109 -5.47 12.96 14.52
CA MET A 109 -5.63 12.35 15.85
C MET A 109 -5.16 10.89 15.91
N PHE A 110 -5.21 10.16 14.78
CA PHE A 110 -4.74 8.78 14.68
C PHE A 110 -3.31 8.66 14.11
N GLN A 111 -2.67 9.76 13.68
CA GLN A 111 -1.41 9.72 12.94
C GLN A 111 -0.32 8.95 13.69
N LYS A 112 -0.17 9.19 14.99
CA LYS A 112 0.83 8.48 15.81
C LYS A 112 0.61 6.97 15.83
N LEU A 113 -0.65 6.51 15.95
CA LEU A 113 -0.96 5.08 15.94
C LEU A 113 -0.83 4.49 14.55
N GLN A 114 -1.20 5.26 13.52
CA GLN A 114 -1.02 4.89 12.13
C GLN A 114 0.45 4.66 11.81
N ASP A 115 1.36 5.53 12.29
CA ASP A 115 2.81 5.38 12.10
C ASP A 115 3.36 4.14 12.79
N GLN A 116 2.85 3.81 13.99
CA GLN A 116 3.23 2.58 14.69
C GLN A 116 2.83 1.34 13.89
N ILE A 117 1.59 1.31 13.39
CA ILE A 117 1.09 0.19 12.59
C ILE A 117 1.79 0.08 11.25
N PHE A 118 2.10 1.22 10.63
CA PHE A 118 2.90 1.26 9.43
C PHE A 118 4.28 0.62 9.65
N ASN A 119 4.98 1.00 10.72
CA ASN A 119 6.28 0.43 11.05
C ASN A 119 6.18 -1.06 11.44
N LEU A 120 5.16 -1.45 12.20
CA LEU A 120 4.90 -2.86 12.52
C LEU A 120 4.78 -3.69 11.24
N MET A 121 3.91 -3.27 10.31
CA MET A 121 3.76 -3.94 9.02
C MET A 121 5.05 -3.91 8.21
N LYS A 122 5.75 -2.77 8.15
CA LYS A 122 6.99 -2.58 7.37
C LYS A 122 8.10 -3.54 7.78
N TYR A 123 8.30 -3.72 9.09
CA TYR A 123 9.40 -4.54 9.61
C TYR A 123 9.03 -6.01 9.83
N ASP A 124 7.75 -6.34 9.92
CA ASP A 124 7.29 -7.72 10.09
C ASP A 124 6.60 -8.25 8.83
N SER A 125 5.30 -7.96 8.67
CA SER A 125 4.47 -8.60 7.65
C SER A 125 4.89 -8.29 6.21
N TYR A 126 5.37 -7.07 5.93
CA TYR A 126 5.82 -6.66 4.60
C TYR A 126 7.09 -7.43 4.17
N SER A 127 8.05 -7.61 5.08
CA SER A 127 9.25 -8.40 4.82
C SER A 127 8.92 -9.86 4.48
N ARG A 128 7.91 -10.42 5.15
CA ARG A 128 7.40 -11.77 4.88
C ARG A 128 6.57 -11.83 3.61
N PHE A 129 5.74 -10.82 3.33
CA PHE A 129 4.94 -10.71 2.11
C PHE A 129 5.80 -10.78 0.86
N LEU A 130 6.91 -10.03 0.79
CA LEU A 130 7.82 -10.03 -0.36
C LEU A 130 8.49 -11.39 -0.62
N LYS A 131 8.49 -12.29 0.37
CA LYS A 131 9.00 -13.66 0.26
C LYS A 131 7.88 -14.70 0.10
N SER A 132 6.63 -14.28 0.18
CA SER A 132 5.48 -15.18 0.15
C SER A 132 5.16 -15.64 -1.28
N ASP A 133 4.53 -16.80 -1.39
CA ASP A 133 4.04 -17.31 -2.69
C ASP A 133 3.05 -16.37 -3.36
N ILE A 134 2.30 -15.57 -2.59
CA ILE A 134 1.34 -14.60 -3.14
C ILE A 134 2.08 -13.57 -4.00
N PHE A 135 3.13 -12.96 -3.44
CA PHE A 135 3.94 -11.99 -4.15
C PHE A 135 4.74 -12.63 -5.30
N LEU A 136 5.41 -13.75 -5.03
CA LEU A 136 6.26 -14.41 -6.02
C LEU A 136 5.48 -14.94 -7.23
N ASN A 137 4.26 -15.44 -7.02
CA ASN A 137 3.41 -15.88 -8.13
C ASN A 137 2.92 -14.69 -8.95
N GLN A 138 2.53 -13.58 -8.30
CA GLN A 138 2.15 -12.36 -9.02
C GLN A 138 3.30 -11.82 -9.87
N LYS A 139 4.52 -11.78 -9.31
CA LYS A 139 5.72 -11.36 -10.04
C LYS A 139 5.99 -12.24 -11.27
N LYS A 140 5.86 -13.56 -11.14
CA LYS A 140 6.01 -14.50 -12.27
C LYS A 140 4.95 -14.28 -13.35
N SER A 141 3.70 -14.03 -12.96
CA SER A 141 2.62 -13.73 -13.90
C SER A 141 2.89 -12.45 -14.68
N GLU A 142 3.36 -11.39 -14.02
CA GLU A 142 3.74 -10.12 -14.68
C GLU A 142 4.91 -10.32 -15.66
N GLU A 143 5.94 -11.07 -15.28
CA GLU A 143 7.08 -11.39 -16.16
C GLU A 143 6.66 -12.21 -17.40
N GLN A 144 5.67 -13.10 -17.27
CA GLN A 144 5.14 -13.88 -18.40
C GLN A 144 4.27 -13.04 -19.34
N GLU A 145 3.49 -12.09 -18.81
CA GLU A 145 2.70 -11.16 -19.62
C GLU A 145 3.60 -10.21 -20.43
N GLU A 146 4.69 -9.70 -19.85
CA GLU A 146 5.64 -8.84 -20.58
C GLU A 146 6.41 -9.60 -21.68
N ASN A 147 6.63 -10.91 -21.51
CA ASN A 147 7.37 -11.72 -22.47
C ASN A 147 6.49 -12.38 -23.56
N SER A 148 5.18 -12.08 -23.59
CA SER A 148 4.26 -12.60 -24.60
C SER A 148 4.55 -12.06 -26.01
N PRO A 149 4.44 -12.88 -27.08
CA PRO A 149 4.71 -12.44 -28.46
C PRO A 149 3.82 -11.28 -28.94
N GLU A 150 2.64 -11.08 -28.35
CA GLU A 150 1.74 -9.95 -28.66
C GLU A 150 2.29 -8.60 -28.15
N ALA A 151 2.89 -8.58 -26.95
CA ALA A 151 3.53 -7.39 -26.38
C ALA A 151 4.78 -6.98 -27.18
N GLN A 152 5.56 -7.97 -27.63
CA GLN A 152 6.72 -7.74 -28.51
C GLN A 152 6.32 -7.22 -29.91
N THR A 153 5.16 -7.65 -30.41
CA THR A 153 4.63 -7.17 -31.70
C THR A 153 4.13 -5.73 -31.61
N ALA A 154 3.51 -5.34 -30.49
CA ALA A 154 3.10 -3.96 -30.22
C ALA A 154 4.30 -3.00 -30.10
N ALA A 155 5.37 -3.41 -29.40
CA ALA A 155 6.59 -2.62 -29.26
C ALA A 155 7.32 -2.39 -30.60
N LYS A 156 7.35 -3.42 -31.47
CA LYS A 156 7.91 -3.32 -32.84
C LYS A 156 7.07 -2.41 -33.74
N ARG A 157 5.73 -2.43 -33.60
CA ARG A 157 4.84 -1.53 -34.35
C ARG A 157 5.01 -0.07 -33.94
N ALA A 158 5.08 0.22 -32.63
CA ALA A 158 5.31 1.57 -32.13
C ALA A 158 6.66 2.14 -32.59
N SER A 159 7.72 1.32 -32.54
CA SER A 159 9.06 1.74 -32.98
C SER A 159 9.16 2.01 -34.48
N ARG A 160 8.29 1.39 -35.29
CA ARG A 160 8.27 1.59 -36.74
C ARG A 160 7.64 2.93 -37.15
N ILE A 161 6.78 3.50 -36.31
CA ILE A 161 6.05 4.74 -36.60
C ILE A 161 6.94 5.99 -36.39
N TYR A 162 7.94 5.91 -35.50
CA TYR A 162 8.82 7.05 -35.18
C TYR A 162 10.05 7.20 -36.12
N ASN A 163 10.28 6.27 -37.04
CA ASN A 163 11.44 6.26 -37.95
C ASN A 163 11.05 6.52 -39.44
N THR A 164 9.95 7.22 -39.70
CA THR A 164 9.53 7.68 -41.05
C THR A 164 9.20 9.15 -41.00
#